data_AF-A0A922LKT8-F1
#
_entry.id   AF-A0A922LKT8-F1
#
_cell.length_a   1.000
_cell.length_b   1.000
_cell.length_c   1.000
_cell.angle_alpha   90.00
_cell.angle_beta   90.00
_cell.angle_gamma   90.00
#
_symmetry.space_group_name_H-M   'P 1'
#
loop_
_entity.id
_entity.type
_entity.pdbx_description
1 polymer ?
#
loop_
_entity_poly.entity_id
_entity_poly.type
_entity_poly.pdbx_seq_one_letter_code
_entity_poly.pdbx_strand_id
1 'polypeptide(L)'
;MTRISTYMVKILFIFLGFWSRILPNKAYSLEQSSPTTHNHSVNDSLKHLHILFRHGDRSPIVNMPAILHKIPSAWSQGFGMLTDKGVEQHFFLGKWLRSKYQGFVPSKYNGSYYHVRSTDVDRTLMSAMANAAGFYNQSPSPLSAYGINWFPIPVHTKPQKKYSSSDDILRLEIGVFLNTFVKHIHSIIRGEQLNLTYEYTLSTEHMMIYSAHDTDVTYILAGFGVYNNQTINYASTVILELHGPDKSSKESDYRIKLLYKKGWTDETGEYLTLPACKGQPGYNGCPVNLVLEQIKPLLLSTDRFYKECSIDQPDSVNYRLHPIVFIFVGASISSVIMLLVFWYYSLRLRRYNSLDVTEQPIL
;
A
#
# COMPACT_ATOMS: atom_id res chain seq x y z
N MET A 1 38.47 -18.22 66.91
CA MET A 1 38.80 -16.85 67.32
C MET A 1 37.65 -15.91 66.95
N THR A 2 37.02 -15.27 67.96
CA THR A 2 36.23 -13.99 67.96
C THR A 2 35.13 -13.78 66.89
N ARG A 3 33.80 -13.86 67.16
CA ARG A 3 32.82 -13.03 67.94
C ARG A 3 31.83 -12.30 66.98
N ILE A 4 30.64 -12.88 66.69
CA ILE A 4 29.25 -12.57 67.19
C ILE A 4 28.67 -11.19 66.79
N SER A 5 27.57 -11.13 66.00
CA SER A 5 26.20 -10.77 66.45
C SER A 5 25.19 -10.33 65.33
N THR A 6 24.02 -10.99 65.32
CA THR A 6 22.63 -10.50 65.12
C THR A 6 22.19 -9.77 63.83
N TYR A 7 21.21 -10.34 63.08
CA TYR A 7 19.81 -9.85 62.91
C TYR A 7 19.09 -10.55 61.71
N MET A 8 17.83 -10.95 61.92
CA MET A 8 16.76 -11.20 60.92
C MET A 8 16.70 -12.53 60.13
N VAL A 9 16.44 -13.65 60.82
CA VAL A 9 15.64 -14.76 60.24
C VAL A 9 14.41 -14.97 61.14
N LYS A 10 13.28 -14.42 60.69
CA LYS A 10 11.90 -14.46 61.24
C LYS A 10 11.03 -14.49 59.97
N ILE A 11 10.32 -15.54 59.56
CA ILE A 11 9.08 -16.15 60.11
C ILE A 11 8.77 -17.33 59.15
N LEU A 12 8.84 -18.58 59.61
CA LEU A 12 7.75 -19.43 60.10
C LEU A 12 6.75 -19.92 59.02
N PHE A 13 6.93 -21.19 58.63
CA PHE A 13 5.96 -22.03 57.93
C PHE A 13 4.73 -22.30 58.82
N ILE A 14 3.53 -21.90 58.39
CA ILE A 14 2.25 -22.27 59.00
C ILE A 14 1.20 -22.61 57.91
N PHE A 15 0.88 -23.90 57.87
CA PHE A 15 -0.41 -24.56 57.61
C PHE A 15 -0.97 -24.75 56.18
N LEU A 16 -0.90 -26.01 55.75
CA LEU A 16 -1.88 -26.74 54.94
C LEU A 16 -3.16 -26.98 55.76
N GLY A 17 -4.33 -26.80 55.13
CA GLY A 17 -5.59 -27.41 55.55
C GLY A 17 -6.78 -26.44 55.63
N PHE A 18 -7.60 -26.40 54.58
CA PHE A 18 -9.06 -26.64 54.62
C PHE A 18 -9.69 -26.34 53.25
N TRP A 19 -10.18 -27.37 52.59
CA TRP A 19 -11.12 -27.24 51.48
C TRP A 19 -12.56 -27.15 52.03
N SER A 20 -13.43 -26.51 51.24
CA SER A 20 -14.86 -26.78 51.05
C SER A 20 -15.93 -25.99 51.85
N ARG A 21 -16.71 -25.23 51.05
CA ARG A 21 -18.20 -25.17 50.95
C ARG A 21 -19.02 -24.13 51.74
N ILE A 22 -19.67 -23.25 50.94
CA ILE A 22 -21.13 -22.94 50.86
C ILE A 22 -21.75 -21.92 51.86
N LEU A 23 -22.13 -20.74 51.29
CA LEU A 23 -23.38 -19.89 51.38
C LEU A 23 -24.09 -19.65 52.75
N PRO A 24 -24.92 -18.58 52.97
CA PRO A 24 -25.70 -17.79 51.98
C PRO A 24 -25.91 -16.25 52.24
N ASN A 25 -26.59 -15.61 51.25
CA ASN A 25 -27.36 -14.34 51.27
C ASN A 25 -26.57 -13.01 51.28
N LYS A 26 -26.90 -11.97 50.51
CA LYS A 26 -28.20 -11.44 50.10
C LYS A 26 -28.01 -10.52 48.88
N ALA A 27 -28.80 -10.69 47.82
CA ALA A 27 -28.79 -9.82 46.65
C ALA A 27 -29.42 -8.46 46.99
N TYR A 28 -28.74 -7.37 46.64
CA TYR A 28 -29.28 -6.02 46.67
C TYR A 28 -29.26 -5.51 45.22
N SER A 29 -30.45 -5.44 44.62
CA SER A 29 -30.69 -4.85 43.31
C SER A 29 -30.61 -3.34 43.41
N LEU A 30 -29.57 -2.73 42.84
CA LEU A 30 -29.57 -1.32 42.49
C LEU A 30 -29.82 -1.20 41.00
N GLU A 31 -31.00 -0.68 40.72
CA GLU A 31 -31.56 -0.29 39.44
C GLU A 31 -30.68 0.81 38.84
N GLN A 32 -29.80 0.45 37.89
CA GLN A 32 -29.03 1.42 37.14
C GLN A 32 -29.80 1.76 35.87
N SER A 33 -30.37 2.95 35.89
CA SER A 33 -31.07 3.58 34.78
C SER A 33 -30.23 3.54 33.50
N SER A 34 -30.82 2.95 32.47
CA SER A 34 -30.33 2.90 31.10
C SER A 34 -29.92 4.30 30.61
N PRO A 35 -28.68 4.51 30.15
CA PRO A 35 -28.42 5.58 29.21
C PRO A 35 -29.10 5.18 27.91
N THR A 36 -30.09 5.96 27.49
CA THR A 36 -30.80 5.82 26.22
C THR A 36 -29.82 5.48 25.10
N THR A 37 -29.80 4.20 24.73
CA THR A 37 -29.15 3.71 23.53
C THR A 37 -29.87 4.35 22.36
N HIS A 38 -29.26 5.39 21.78
CA HIS A 38 -29.53 5.68 20.38
C HIS A 38 -29.06 4.46 19.60
N ASN A 39 -30.06 3.66 19.25
CA ASN A 39 -29.96 2.42 18.51
C ASN A 39 -29.52 2.75 17.08
N HIS A 40 -28.23 3.06 16.88
CA HIS A 40 -27.62 3.09 15.56
C HIS A 40 -27.04 1.71 15.25
N SER A 41 -27.92 0.74 15.06
CA SER A 41 -27.61 -0.47 14.29
C SER A 41 -27.74 -0.16 12.79
N VAL A 42 -27.07 0.90 12.32
CA VAL A 42 -26.69 0.94 10.91
C VAL A 42 -25.55 -0.05 10.81
N ASN A 43 -25.67 -1.03 9.92
CA ASN A 43 -24.65 -2.03 9.64
C ASN A 43 -23.40 -1.29 9.09
N ASP A 44 -22.56 -0.77 9.98
CA ASP A 44 -21.37 0.03 9.67
C ASP A 44 -20.21 -0.93 9.43
N SER A 45 -19.91 -1.20 8.15
CA SER A 45 -18.87 -2.14 7.76
C SER A 45 -17.72 -1.42 7.08
N LEU A 46 -16.53 -2.00 7.17
CA LEU A 46 -15.36 -1.54 6.42
C LEU A 46 -15.64 -1.68 4.92
N LYS A 47 -15.47 -0.59 4.18
CA LYS A 47 -15.66 -0.52 2.72
C LYS A 47 -14.34 -0.38 1.97
N HIS A 48 -13.35 0.31 2.57
CA HIS A 48 -12.09 0.61 1.88
C HIS A 48 -10.96 1.00 2.83
N LEU A 49 -9.72 0.80 2.37
CA LEU A 49 -8.49 1.10 3.10
C LEU A 49 -7.48 1.86 2.22
N HIS A 50 -6.97 2.98 2.73
CA HIS A 50 -5.68 3.53 2.30
C HIS A 50 -4.66 3.37 3.43
N ILE A 51 -3.56 2.67 3.16
CA ILE A 51 -2.50 2.39 4.13
C ILE A 51 -1.21 3.03 3.62
N LEU A 52 -0.64 3.98 4.37
CA LEU A 52 0.65 4.58 4.07
C LEU A 52 1.63 4.23 5.19
N PHE A 53 2.79 3.68 4.86
CA PHE A 53 3.84 3.44 5.85
C PHE A 53 5.19 4.01 5.43
N ARG A 54 5.95 4.44 6.44
CA ARG A 54 7.38 4.70 6.31
C ARG A 54 8.10 3.37 6.13
N HIS A 55 9.16 3.37 5.32
CA HIS A 55 10.11 2.25 5.26
C HIS A 55 10.68 1.85 6.64
N GLY A 56 11.29 0.66 6.68
CA GLY A 56 11.89 0.11 7.90
C GLY A 56 13.23 0.73 8.24
N ASP A 57 13.85 0.20 9.30
CA ASP A 57 15.20 0.52 9.72
C ASP A 57 16.19 0.45 8.55
N ARG A 58 17.05 1.47 8.45
CA ARG A 58 18.00 1.65 7.35
C ARG A 58 19.33 2.19 7.84
N SER A 59 20.36 2.00 7.03
CA SER A 59 21.63 2.70 7.19
C SER A 59 21.46 4.22 6.97
N PRO A 60 22.41 5.05 7.46
CA PRO A 60 22.41 6.49 7.23
C PRO A 60 22.34 6.84 5.74
N ILE A 61 21.75 7.98 5.37
CA ILE A 61 21.68 8.44 3.97
C ILE A 61 22.79 9.43 3.60
N VAL A 62 23.53 9.94 4.59
CA VAL A 62 24.60 10.93 4.41
C VAL A 62 25.95 10.35 4.79
N ASN A 63 26.96 10.72 4.02
CA ASN A 63 28.36 10.50 4.36
C ASN A 63 28.69 11.29 5.63
N MET A 64 28.88 10.59 6.75
CA MET A 64 29.49 11.18 7.93
C MET A 64 31.00 10.98 7.87
N PRO A 65 31.81 12.05 7.71
CA PRO A 65 33.26 11.93 7.50
C PRO A 65 33.97 11.08 8.54
N ALA A 66 33.51 11.14 9.80
CA ALA A 66 34.04 10.36 10.92
C ALA A 66 33.87 8.83 10.77
N ILE A 67 32.99 8.35 9.89
CA ILE A 67 32.63 6.93 9.74
C ILE A 67 33.06 6.38 8.36
N LEU A 68 33.58 7.22 7.45
CA LEU A 68 33.93 6.84 6.08
C LEU A 68 34.83 5.59 6.00
N HIS A 69 35.78 5.42 6.91
CA HIS A 69 36.70 4.26 6.92
C HIS A 69 36.11 2.98 7.52
N LYS A 70 34.91 3.03 8.12
CA LYS A 70 34.23 1.90 8.76
C LYS A 70 32.94 1.50 8.04
N ILE A 71 32.66 2.05 6.85
CA ILE A 71 31.39 1.80 6.16
C ILE A 71 31.20 0.31 5.82
N PRO A 72 32.15 -0.39 5.17
CA PRO A 72 31.92 -1.79 4.79
C PRO A 72 31.74 -2.72 6.00
N SER A 73 32.33 -2.36 7.14
CA SER A 73 32.23 -3.15 8.38
C SER A 73 31.00 -2.80 9.23
N ALA A 74 30.47 -1.58 9.15
CA ALA A 74 29.27 -1.17 9.88
C ALA A 74 27.97 -1.38 9.07
N TRP A 75 28.03 -1.22 7.75
CA TRP A 75 26.88 -1.27 6.83
C TRP A 75 27.26 -1.97 5.53
N SER A 76 27.20 -3.31 5.52
CA SER A 76 27.64 -4.14 4.39
C SER A 76 26.93 -3.82 3.07
N GLN A 77 25.68 -3.37 3.13
CA GLN A 77 24.90 -2.99 1.94
C GLN A 77 25.13 -1.54 1.48
N GLY A 78 25.86 -0.72 2.25
CA GLY A 78 26.08 0.70 1.96
C GLY A 78 25.03 1.63 2.57
N PHE A 79 25.04 2.90 2.15
CA PHE A 79 24.18 3.97 2.70
C PHE A 79 22.77 3.96 2.14
N GLY A 80 21.82 4.37 2.98
CA GLY A 80 20.40 4.50 2.64
C GLY A 80 19.66 3.19 2.38
N MET A 81 20.33 2.05 2.60
CA MET A 81 19.80 0.70 2.37
C MET A 81 19.01 0.20 3.57
N LEU A 82 17.96 -0.58 3.30
CA LEU A 82 17.17 -1.24 4.35
C LEU A 82 18.05 -2.27 5.07
N THR A 83 17.99 -2.30 6.40
CA THR A 83 18.70 -3.30 7.21
C THR A 83 17.87 -4.57 7.34
N ASP A 84 18.48 -5.67 7.78
CA ASP A 84 17.76 -6.93 8.08
C ASP A 84 16.67 -6.70 9.14
N LYS A 85 16.95 -5.85 10.14
CA LYS A 85 15.95 -5.39 11.10
C LYS A 85 14.80 -4.67 10.41
N GLY A 86 15.08 -3.81 9.43
CA GLY A 86 14.05 -3.13 8.64
C GLY A 86 13.16 -4.09 7.84
N VAL A 87 13.74 -5.18 7.33
CA VAL A 87 12.99 -6.27 6.68
C VAL A 87 12.05 -6.94 7.67
N GLU A 88 12.54 -7.33 8.84
CA GLU A 88 11.71 -7.96 9.89
C GLU A 88 10.56 -7.05 10.33
N GLN A 89 10.84 -5.77 10.57
CA GLN A 89 9.84 -4.78 10.95
C GLN A 89 8.66 -4.74 9.97
N HIS A 90 8.95 -4.74 8.66
CA HIS A 90 7.91 -4.73 7.66
C HIS A 90 7.21 -6.07 7.51
N PHE A 91 7.93 -7.18 7.60
CA PHE A 91 7.34 -8.52 7.56
C PHE A 91 6.28 -8.69 8.64
N PHE A 92 6.61 -8.36 9.88
CA PHE A 92 5.66 -8.47 10.96
C PHE A 92 4.57 -7.38 10.94
N LEU A 93 4.85 -6.17 10.45
CA LEU A 93 3.80 -5.19 10.14
C LEU A 93 2.80 -5.78 9.13
N GLY A 94 3.28 -6.50 8.12
CA GLY A 94 2.44 -7.22 7.16
C GLY A 94 1.56 -8.28 7.83
N LYS A 95 2.13 -9.08 8.73
CA LYS A 95 1.36 -10.05 9.53
C LYS A 95 0.29 -9.38 10.39
N TRP A 96 0.61 -8.26 11.01
CA TRP A 96 -0.33 -7.49 11.81
C TRP A 96 -1.49 -6.95 10.96
N LEU A 97 -1.19 -6.37 9.79
CA LEU A 97 -2.20 -5.92 8.83
C LEU A 97 -3.10 -7.08 8.38
N ARG A 98 -2.51 -8.26 8.08
CA ARG A 98 -3.29 -9.44 7.71
C ARG A 98 -4.22 -9.89 8.84
N SER A 99 -3.72 -9.90 10.07
CA SER A 99 -4.53 -10.27 11.24
C SER A 99 -5.69 -9.29 11.46
N LYS A 100 -5.46 -7.99 11.25
CA LYS A 100 -6.48 -6.95 11.44
C LYS A 100 -7.55 -6.97 10.35
N TYR A 101 -7.19 -7.30 9.11
CA TYR A 101 -8.07 -7.20 7.93
C TYR A 101 -8.29 -8.54 7.21
N GLN A 102 -8.16 -9.67 7.92
CA GLN A 102 -8.22 -11.02 7.35
C GLN A 102 -9.50 -11.30 6.52
N GLY A 103 -10.63 -10.72 6.94
CA GLY A 103 -11.94 -10.87 6.29
C GLY A 103 -12.24 -9.86 5.18
N PHE A 104 -11.39 -8.84 4.99
CA PHE A 104 -11.63 -7.79 4.01
C PHE A 104 -10.99 -8.09 2.65
N VAL A 105 -9.87 -8.84 2.63
CA VAL A 105 -9.23 -9.27 1.38
C VAL A 105 -8.99 -10.79 1.37
N PRO A 106 -9.08 -11.44 0.19
CA PRO A 106 -8.89 -12.88 0.07
C PRO A 106 -7.57 -13.38 0.66
N SER A 107 -7.54 -14.66 1.09
CA SER A 107 -6.32 -15.30 1.60
C SER A 107 -5.27 -15.57 0.54
N LYS A 108 -5.63 -15.52 -0.74
CA LYS A 108 -4.73 -15.61 -1.88
C LYS A 108 -4.67 -14.25 -2.58
N TYR A 109 -3.46 -13.82 -2.94
CA TYR A 109 -3.27 -12.56 -3.65
C TYR A 109 -4.12 -12.47 -4.92
N ASN A 110 -4.74 -11.30 -5.11
CA ASN A 110 -5.42 -10.90 -6.32
C ASN A 110 -5.25 -9.38 -6.50
N GLY A 111 -4.81 -8.95 -7.70
CA GLY A 111 -4.51 -7.55 -8.00
C GLY A 111 -5.72 -6.60 -7.94
N SER A 112 -6.95 -7.12 -8.01
CA SER A 112 -8.18 -6.31 -7.85
C SER A 112 -8.50 -5.96 -6.40
N TYR A 113 -7.92 -6.69 -5.42
CA TYR A 113 -8.19 -6.51 -3.98
C TYR A 113 -7.00 -5.93 -3.23
N TYR A 114 -5.76 -6.15 -3.69
CA TYR A 114 -4.54 -5.76 -2.98
C TYR A 114 -3.57 -5.05 -3.93
N HIS A 115 -3.46 -3.74 -3.80
CA HIS A 115 -2.58 -2.92 -4.63
C HIS A 115 -1.51 -2.22 -3.80
N VAL A 116 -0.24 -2.33 -4.23
CA VAL A 116 0.90 -1.71 -3.56
C VAL A 116 1.62 -0.76 -4.50
N ARG A 117 1.79 0.48 -4.04
CA ARG A 117 2.64 1.48 -4.67
C ARG A 117 3.77 1.87 -3.73
N SER A 118 4.96 2.09 -4.26
CA SER A 118 6.12 2.57 -3.54
C SER A 118 6.67 3.82 -4.21
N THR A 119 7.39 4.61 -3.44
CA THR A 119 8.37 5.52 -4.03
C THR A 119 9.56 4.74 -4.62
N ASP A 120 10.26 5.34 -5.58
CA ASP A 120 11.33 4.68 -6.33
C ASP A 120 12.68 4.71 -5.61
N VAL A 121 12.74 4.05 -4.46
CA VAL A 121 13.97 3.92 -3.65
C VAL A 121 14.04 2.52 -3.07
N ASP A 122 15.22 1.91 -3.09
CA ASP A 122 15.44 0.52 -2.67
C ASP A 122 14.80 0.20 -1.32
N ARG A 123 15.02 1.05 -0.31
CA ARG A 123 14.47 0.82 1.03
C ARG A 123 12.94 0.80 1.10
N THR A 124 12.24 1.59 0.27
CA THR A 124 10.77 1.61 0.25
C THR A 124 10.23 0.44 -0.56
N LEU A 125 10.88 0.10 -1.68
CA LEU A 125 10.55 -1.10 -2.46
C LEU A 125 10.74 -2.38 -1.64
N MET A 126 11.89 -2.54 -0.98
CA MET A 126 12.18 -3.68 -0.11
C MET A 126 11.22 -3.77 1.08
N SER A 127 10.88 -2.62 1.70
CA SER A 127 9.88 -2.57 2.77
C SER A 127 8.51 -3.03 2.30
N ALA A 128 8.08 -2.62 1.10
CA ALA A 128 6.82 -3.05 0.50
C ALA A 128 6.81 -4.55 0.24
N MET A 129 7.89 -5.11 -0.32
CA MET A 129 8.03 -6.55 -0.57
C MET A 129 8.03 -7.37 0.72
N ALA A 130 8.77 -6.93 1.75
CA ALA A 130 8.79 -7.58 3.06
C ALA A 130 7.40 -7.54 3.72
N ASN A 131 6.70 -6.41 3.62
CA ASN A 131 5.34 -6.27 4.14
C ASN A 131 4.35 -7.21 3.44
N ALA A 132 4.39 -7.28 2.11
CA ALA A 132 3.54 -8.18 1.34
C ALA A 132 3.83 -9.66 1.65
N ALA A 133 5.12 -10.02 1.84
CA ALA A 133 5.54 -11.35 2.27
C ALA A 133 4.97 -11.71 3.66
N GLY A 134 4.93 -10.74 4.58
CA GLY A 134 4.30 -10.89 5.88
C GLY A 134 2.78 -11.01 5.82
N PHE A 135 2.14 -10.22 4.96
CA PHE A 135 0.69 -10.20 4.80
C PHE A 135 0.15 -11.52 4.24
N TYR A 136 0.83 -12.09 3.25
CA TYR A 136 0.44 -13.36 2.60
C TYR A 136 1.30 -14.54 3.07
N ASN A 137 1.86 -14.46 4.28
CA ASN A 137 2.76 -15.47 4.82
C ASN A 137 2.12 -16.86 5.07
N GLN A 138 0.80 -16.96 4.98
CA GLN A 138 0.03 -18.21 5.11
C GLN A 138 -0.56 -18.67 3.76
N SER A 139 -0.36 -17.90 2.70
CA SER A 139 -0.86 -18.26 1.37
C SER A 139 -0.04 -19.41 0.78
N PRO A 140 -0.65 -20.32 0.01
CA PRO A 140 0.09 -21.35 -0.70
C PRO A 140 1.15 -20.75 -1.62
N SER A 141 2.36 -21.30 -1.59
CA SER A 141 3.48 -20.85 -2.43
C SER A 141 3.80 -21.87 -3.52
N PRO A 142 4.06 -21.44 -4.77
CA PRO A 142 4.63 -22.32 -5.79
C PRO A 142 6.05 -22.78 -5.44
N LEU A 143 6.70 -22.16 -4.45
CA LEU A 143 8.04 -22.50 -3.96
C LEU A 143 8.01 -23.40 -2.72
N SER A 144 6.82 -23.86 -2.29
CA SER A 144 6.70 -24.73 -1.11
C SER A 144 7.52 -26.02 -1.24
N ALA A 145 7.73 -26.54 -2.46
CA ALA A 145 8.59 -27.70 -2.71
C ALA A 145 10.07 -27.46 -2.33
N TYR A 146 10.50 -26.20 -2.27
CA TYR A 146 11.84 -25.78 -1.85
C TYR A 146 11.87 -25.29 -0.38
N GLY A 147 10.79 -25.47 0.38
CA GLY A 147 10.68 -24.98 1.76
C GLY A 147 10.45 -23.47 1.89
N ILE A 148 10.12 -22.78 0.80
CA ILE A 148 9.94 -21.32 0.78
C ILE A 148 8.45 -21.00 0.72
N ASN A 149 7.92 -20.34 1.75
CA ASN A 149 6.53 -19.90 1.77
C ASN A 149 6.37 -18.43 1.37
N TRP A 150 6.59 -18.14 0.09
CA TRP A 150 6.56 -16.78 -0.46
C TRP A 150 5.93 -16.75 -1.86
N PHE A 151 5.27 -15.64 -2.20
CA PHE A 151 4.73 -15.38 -3.53
C PHE A 151 5.09 -13.96 -3.98
N PRO A 152 5.57 -13.75 -5.22
CA PRO A 152 5.90 -12.42 -5.72
C PRO A 152 4.64 -11.56 -5.86
N ILE A 153 4.58 -10.45 -5.12
CA ILE A 153 3.49 -9.47 -5.21
C ILE A 153 4.05 -8.20 -5.86
N PRO A 154 3.44 -7.72 -6.96
CA PRO A 154 3.88 -6.50 -7.64
C PRO A 154 3.89 -5.27 -6.72
N VAL A 155 4.99 -4.51 -6.77
CA VAL A 155 5.12 -3.19 -6.14
C VAL A 155 5.34 -2.17 -7.24
N HIS A 156 4.36 -1.30 -7.46
CA HIS A 156 4.42 -0.30 -8.51
C HIS A 156 5.17 0.96 -8.05
N THR A 157 5.95 1.56 -8.94
CA THR A 157 6.72 2.78 -8.61
C THR A 157 6.68 3.79 -9.75
N LYS A 158 7.05 5.03 -9.45
CA LYS A 158 7.28 6.10 -10.44
C LYS A 158 8.54 6.87 -10.03
N PRO A 159 9.35 7.35 -10.99
CA PRO A 159 10.57 8.11 -10.69
C PRO A 159 10.29 9.30 -9.77
N GLN A 160 11.16 9.52 -8.79
CA GLN A 160 11.04 10.67 -7.87
C GLN A 160 11.37 11.99 -8.57
N LYS A 161 10.60 13.04 -8.25
CA LYS A 161 10.94 14.44 -8.54
C LYS A 161 10.99 15.18 -7.19
N LYS A 162 12.02 16.01 -6.97
CA LYS A 162 12.21 16.77 -5.73
C LYS A 162 11.66 18.20 -5.88
N TYR A 163 11.03 18.71 -4.83
CA TYR A 163 10.42 20.05 -4.81
C TYR A 163 10.89 20.85 -3.58
N SER A 164 10.82 22.19 -3.65
CA SER A 164 11.24 23.12 -2.59
C SER A 164 10.07 23.83 -1.91
N SER A 165 10.35 24.57 -0.82
CA SER A 165 9.48 24.70 0.34
C SER A 165 8.67 26.00 0.53
N SER A 166 7.35 25.91 0.77
CA SER A 166 6.38 26.88 1.36
C SER A 166 5.14 26.13 1.92
N ASP A 167 4.09 26.81 2.42
CA ASP A 167 2.78 26.17 2.73
C ASP A 167 2.15 25.47 1.50
N ASP A 168 2.59 25.83 0.30
CA ASP A 168 2.26 25.09 -0.92
C ASP A 168 2.83 23.67 -0.89
N ILE A 169 3.89 23.36 -0.13
CA ILE A 169 4.45 22.00 -0.02
C ILE A 169 3.37 21.02 0.36
N LEU A 170 2.57 21.31 1.39
CA LEU A 170 1.61 20.33 1.86
C LEU A 170 0.63 19.98 0.73
N ARG A 171 0.13 21.00 0.03
CA ARG A 171 -0.75 20.84 -1.13
C ARG A 171 -0.04 20.18 -2.32
N LEU A 172 1.22 20.48 -2.59
CA LEU A 172 1.98 19.92 -3.71
C LEU A 172 2.39 18.46 -3.46
N GLU A 173 2.82 18.13 -2.25
CA GLU A 173 3.29 16.80 -1.85
C GLU A 173 2.14 15.80 -1.77
N ILE A 174 1.05 16.16 -1.07
CA ILE A 174 -0.06 15.22 -0.84
C ILE A 174 -1.32 15.54 -1.63
N GLY A 175 -1.43 16.69 -2.31
CA GLY A 175 -2.70 17.08 -2.94
C GLY A 175 -3.13 16.16 -4.08
N VAL A 176 -2.19 15.61 -4.86
CA VAL A 176 -2.49 14.61 -5.88
C VAL A 176 -2.96 13.29 -5.26
N PHE A 177 -2.34 12.89 -4.14
CA PHE A 177 -2.78 11.73 -3.36
C PHE A 177 -4.18 11.96 -2.79
N LEU A 178 -4.44 13.10 -2.16
CA LEU A 178 -5.74 13.44 -1.57
C LEU A 178 -6.82 13.49 -2.66
N ASN A 179 -6.53 14.06 -3.83
CA ASN A 179 -7.47 14.05 -4.94
C ASN A 179 -7.81 12.63 -5.41
N THR A 180 -6.83 11.70 -5.40
CA THR A 180 -7.07 10.29 -5.70
C THR A 180 -7.91 9.61 -4.61
N PHE A 181 -7.60 9.89 -3.33
CA PHE A 181 -8.36 9.42 -2.17
C PHE A 181 -9.84 9.86 -2.24
N VAL A 182 -10.10 11.13 -2.53
CA VAL A 182 -11.46 11.66 -2.69
C VAL A 182 -12.21 10.99 -3.85
N LYS A 183 -11.54 10.79 -4.99
CA LYS A 183 -12.13 10.05 -6.12
C LYS A 183 -12.51 8.62 -5.75
N HIS A 184 -11.65 7.92 -5.01
CA HIS A 184 -11.94 6.57 -4.54
C HIS A 184 -13.18 6.55 -3.63
N ILE A 185 -13.24 7.44 -2.64
CA ILE A 185 -14.39 7.56 -1.74
C ILE A 185 -15.68 7.80 -2.51
N HIS A 186 -15.72 8.79 -3.41
CA HIS A 186 -16.94 9.07 -4.16
C HIS A 186 -17.35 7.89 -5.05
N SER A 187 -16.40 7.19 -5.67
CA SER A 187 -16.70 6.01 -6.48
C SER A 187 -17.34 4.92 -5.64
N ILE A 188 -16.80 4.64 -4.44
CA ILE A 188 -17.34 3.65 -3.51
C ILE A 188 -18.76 4.04 -3.07
N ILE A 189 -18.96 5.29 -2.67
CA ILE A 189 -20.27 5.79 -2.21
C ILE A 189 -21.31 5.71 -3.33
N ARG A 190 -20.92 5.98 -4.59
CA ARG A 190 -21.80 5.89 -5.76
C ARG A 190 -21.95 4.46 -6.31
N GLY A 191 -21.20 3.48 -5.81
CA GLY A 191 -21.19 2.12 -6.35
C GLY A 191 -20.57 2.02 -7.75
N GLU A 192 -19.69 2.95 -8.09
CA GLU A 192 -18.99 3.00 -9.37
C GLU A 192 -17.69 2.18 -9.33
N GLN A 193 -17.34 1.58 -10.46
CA GLN A 193 -16.12 0.80 -10.61
C GLN A 193 -14.90 1.72 -10.77
N LEU A 194 -13.82 1.40 -10.04
CA LEU A 194 -12.58 2.18 -10.07
C LEU A 194 -11.59 1.60 -11.08
N ASN A 195 -11.25 2.40 -12.09
CA ASN A 195 -10.19 2.09 -13.04
C ASN A 195 -8.92 2.86 -12.66
N LEU A 196 -7.86 2.14 -12.30
CA LEU A 196 -6.55 2.75 -12.15
C LEU A 196 -5.96 3.06 -13.54
N THR A 197 -5.09 4.07 -13.59
CA THR A 197 -4.33 4.39 -14.79
C THR A 197 -3.51 3.15 -15.18
N TYR A 198 -3.75 2.59 -16.37
CA TYR A 198 -3.31 1.28 -16.88
C TYR A 198 -4.16 0.09 -16.40
N GLU A 199 -5.25 -0.24 -17.14
CA GLU A 199 -5.96 -1.53 -17.23
C GLU A 199 -6.40 -2.30 -15.96
N TYR A 200 -6.08 -1.82 -14.74
CA TYR A 200 -6.48 -2.48 -13.51
C TYR A 200 -7.81 -1.93 -13.03
N THR A 201 -8.82 -2.79 -13.11
CA THR A 201 -10.11 -2.54 -12.52
C THR A 201 -10.12 -3.09 -11.09
N LEU A 202 -10.29 -2.19 -10.14
CA LEU A 202 -10.34 -2.53 -8.71
C LEU A 202 -11.71 -3.12 -8.36
N SER A 203 -11.70 -4.04 -7.40
CA SER A 203 -12.92 -4.57 -6.79
C SER A 203 -13.62 -3.47 -5.97
N THR A 204 -14.91 -3.64 -5.70
CA THR A 204 -15.66 -2.76 -4.79
C THR A 204 -15.06 -2.77 -3.39
N GLU A 205 -14.49 -3.90 -2.97
CA GLU A 205 -13.71 -4.05 -1.74
C GLU A 205 -12.25 -4.28 -2.12
N HIS A 206 -11.39 -3.31 -1.82
CA HIS A 206 -9.96 -3.40 -2.09
C HIS A 206 -9.17 -2.58 -1.08
N MET A 207 -7.86 -2.83 -1.00
CA MET A 207 -6.93 -2.05 -0.19
C MET A 207 -5.83 -1.43 -1.04
N MET A 208 -5.54 -0.16 -0.76
CA MET A 208 -4.47 0.60 -1.39
C MET A 208 -3.34 0.82 -0.40
N ILE A 209 -2.14 0.34 -0.74
CA ILE A 209 -0.97 0.39 0.15
C ILE A 209 0.12 1.25 -0.50
N TYR A 210 0.74 2.09 0.31
CA TYR A 210 1.76 3.06 -0.10
C TYR A 210 3.00 2.93 0.79
N SER A 211 4.14 2.56 0.19
CA SER A 211 5.44 2.48 0.86
C SER A 211 6.27 3.73 0.58
N ALA A 212 6.58 4.49 1.62
CA ALA A 212 7.07 5.85 1.50
C ALA A 212 8.05 6.23 2.63
N HIS A 213 8.21 7.53 2.89
CA HIS A 213 9.16 8.08 3.84
C HIS A 213 8.44 8.67 5.07
N ASP A 214 9.24 9.08 6.06
CA ASP A 214 8.78 9.81 7.23
C ASP A 214 8.08 11.11 6.83
N THR A 215 8.64 11.83 5.86
CA THR A 215 8.05 13.06 5.32
C THR A 215 6.63 12.85 4.81
N ASP A 216 6.37 11.76 4.08
CA ASP A 216 5.03 11.47 3.54
C ASP A 216 4.02 11.20 4.67
N VAL A 217 4.42 10.44 5.69
CA VAL A 217 3.59 10.20 6.87
C VAL A 217 3.31 11.50 7.62
N THR A 218 4.33 12.35 7.81
CA THR A 218 4.19 13.68 8.40
C THR A 218 3.19 14.53 7.62
N TYR A 219 3.31 14.61 6.30
CA TYR A 219 2.41 15.40 5.46
C TYR A 219 0.99 14.89 5.53
N ILE A 220 0.75 13.58 5.49
CA ILE A 220 -0.60 13.04 5.66
C ILE A 220 -1.17 13.39 7.04
N LEU A 221 -0.43 13.15 8.13
CA LEU A 221 -0.92 13.52 9.46
C LEU A 221 -1.19 15.02 9.58
N ALA A 222 -0.35 15.87 8.98
CA ALA A 222 -0.50 17.32 8.98
C ALA A 222 -1.72 17.77 8.15
N GLY A 223 -1.93 17.17 6.97
CA GLY A 223 -3.08 17.44 6.10
C GLY A 223 -4.42 17.06 6.75
N PHE A 224 -4.43 16.01 7.57
CA PHE A 224 -5.59 15.65 8.39
C PHE A 224 -5.66 16.42 9.73
N GLY A 225 -4.70 17.30 10.02
CA GLY A 225 -4.68 18.16 11.21
C GLY A 225 -4.40 17.42 12.52
N VAL A 226 -3.74 16.25 12.45
CA VAL A 226 -3.46 15.38 13.60
C VAL A 226 -1.96 15.13 13.83
N TYR A 227 -1.09 15.82 13.08
CA TYR A 227 0.35 15.77 13.32
C TYR A 227 0.71 16.47 14.63
N ASN A 228 1.49 15.79 15.46
CA ASN A 228 1.82 16.22 16.83
C ASN A 228 3.27 16.69 16.99
N ASN A 229 3.95 17.00 15.88
CA ASN A 229 5.35 17.45 15.87
C ASN A 229 6.36 16.44 16.46
N GLN A 230 6.02 15.15 16.49
CA GLN A 230 6.93 14.08 16.89
C GLN A 230 7.64 13.47 15.68
N THR A 231 8.82 12.90 15.95
CA THR A 231 9.54 12.11 14.95
C THR A 231 8.70 10.90 14.52
N ILE A 232 8.60 10.71 13.21
CA ILE A 232 7.95 9.54 12.62
C ILE A 232 8.93 8.36 12.69
N ASN A 233 8.61 7.28 13.41
CA ASN A 233 9.53 6.14 13.58
C ASN A 233 9.49 5.17 12.38
N TYR A 234 10.48 4.28 12.29
CA TYR A 234 10.49 3.23 11.25
C TYR A 234 9.26 2.32 11.35
N ALA A 235 8.76 1.91 10.17
CA ALA A 235 7.53 1.14 10.03
C ALA A 235 6.28 1.79 10.65
N SER A 236 6.30 3.11 10.92
CA SER A 236 5.09 3.84 11.29
C SER A 236 4.07 3.79 10.16
N THR A 237 2.81 3.63 10.48
CA THR A 237 1.74 3.39 9.49
C THR A 237 0.53 4.24 9.78
N VAL A 238 0.05 4.99 8.78
CA VAL A 238 -1.25 5.65 8.79
C VAL A 238 -2.23 4.81 7.98
N ILE A 239 -3.39 4.54 8.55
CA ILE A 239 -4.47 3.79 7.90
C ILE A 239 -5.72 4.64 7.93
N LEU A 240 -6.23 4.97 6.74
CA LEU A 240 -7.52 5.62 6.54
C LEU A 240 -8.53 4.52 6.20
N GLU A 241 -9.40 4.21 7.15
CA GLU A 241 -10.48 3.26 6.99
C GLU A 241 -11.77 4.01 6.62
N LEU A 242 -12.41 3.62 5.51
CA LEU A 242 -13.75 4.06 5.17
C LEU A 242 -14.74 3.02 5.69
N HIS A 243 -15.61 3.44 6.60
CA HIS A 243 -16.72 2.65 7.10
C HIS A 243 -18.04 3.25 6.60
N GLY A 244 -19.04 2.42 6.37
CA GLY A 244 -20.37 2.89 6.00
C GLY A 244 -21.37 1.76 5.83
N PRO A 245 -22.61 2.10 5.42
CA PRO A 245 -23.69 1.14 5.24
C PRO A 245 -23.48 0.24 4.01
N ASP A 246 -24.12 -0.93 4.01
CA ASP A 246 -24.09 -1.88 2.87
C ASP A 246 -24.75 -1.37 1.60
N LYS A 247 -25.72 -0.46 1.73
CA LYS A 247 -26.41 0.15 0.60
C LYS A 247 -25.98 1.60 0.45
N SER A 248 -25.81 2.03 -0.79
CA SER A 248 -25.45 3.40 -1.14
C SER A 248 -26.38 4.40 -0.43
N SER A 249 -25.76 5.39 0.20
CA SER A 249 -26.41 6.39 1.02
C SER A 249 -25.63 7.71 0.90
N LYS A 250 -26.01 8.73 1.66
CA LYS A 250 -25.36 10.05 1.56
C LYS A 250 -23.95 10.00 2.17
N GLU A 251 -23.07 10.89 1.72
CA GLU A 251 -21.69 10.98 2.26
C GLU A 251 -21.64 11.15 3.78
N SER A 252 -22.64 11.80 4.37
CA SER A 252 -22.78 11.97 5.82
C SER A 252 -22.90 10.66 6.60
N ASP A 253 -23.31 9.58 5.95
CA ASP A 253 -23.55 8.28 6.58
C ASP A 253 -22.28 7.42 6.59
N TYR A 254 -21.26 7.81 5.82
CA TYR A 254 -19.95 7.18 5.79
C TYR A 254 -19.00 7.87 6.76
N ARG A 255 -18.03 7.11 7.29
CA ARG A 255 -17.09 7.60 8.30
C ARG A 255 -15.66 7.26 7.92
N ILE A 256 -14.77 8.23 8.06
CA ILE A 256 -13.32 8.01 8.00
C ILE A 256 -12.78 7.80 9.40
N LYS A 257 -12.07 6.70 9.61
CA LYS A 257 -11.26 6.46 10.81
C LYS A 257 -9.79 6.55 10.42
N LEU A 258 -9.01 7.35 11.15
CA LEU A 258 -7.56 7.45 10.97
C LEU A 258 -6.88 6.70 12.11
N LEU A 259 -6.33 5.53 11.80
CA LEU A 259 -5.51 4.74 12.72
C LEU A 259 -4.03 5.04 12.45
N TYR A 260 -3.30 5.43 13.49
CA TYR A 260 -1.87 5.65 13.41
C TYR A 260 -1.12 4.66 14.30
N LYS A 261 -0.30 3.81 13.68
CA LYS A 261 0.69 2.97 14.37
C LYS A 261 2.02 3.71 14.37
N LYS A 262 2.50 4.09 15.55
CA LYS A 262 3.65 5.01 15.74
C LYS A 262 4.98 4.44 15.29
N GLY A 263 5.07 3.13 15.08
CA GLY A 263 6.26 2.44 14.61
C GLY A 263 6.18 0.95 14.86
N TRP A 264 7.28 0.26 14.59
CA TRP A 264 7.42 -1.19 14.79
C TRP A 264 6.94 -1.69 16.17
N THR A 265 7.37 -1.05 17.25
CA THR A 265 7.11 -1.47 18.64
C THR A 265 5.68 -1.20 19.13
N ASP A 266 4.87 -0.47 18.37
CA ASP A 266 3.50 -0.14 18.75
C ASP A 266 2.52 -1.24 18.31
N GLU A 267 2.21 -2.20 19.17
CA GLU A 267 1.44 -3.40 18.79
C GLU A 267 -0.02 -3.15 18.41
N THR A 268 -0.58 -2.00 18.77
CA THR A 268 -2.03 -1.73 18.62
C THR A 268 -2.35 -0.59 17.66
N GLY A 269 -1.53 0.46 17.64
CA GLY A 269 -1.89 1.74 17.04
C GLY A 269 -2.95 2.50 17.83
N GLU A 270 -3.20 3.74 17.40
CA GLU A 270 -4.13 4.68 18.04
C GLU A 270 -5.06 5.30 16.99
N TYR A 271 -6.38 5.24 17.21
CA TYR A 271 -7.35 5.95 16.37
C TYR A 271 -7.35 7.44 16.76
N LEU A 272 -6.86 8.30 15.86
CA LEU A 272 -6.75 9.74 16.11
C LEU A 272 -8.08 10.45 15.86
N THR A 273 -8.43 11.40 16.74
CA THR A 273 -9.60 12.26 16.56
C THR A 273 -9.29 13.38 15.57
N LEU A 274 -10.00 13.41 14.44
CA LEU A 274 -9.87 14.48 13.44
C LEU A 274 -10.45 15.80 13.98
N PRO A 275 -9.84 16.97 13.65
CA PRO A 275 -10.30 18.28 14.13
C PRO A 275 -11.77 18.57 13.82
N ALA A 276 -12.24 18.24 12.62
CA ALA A 276 -13.65 18.39 12.21
C ALA A 276 -14.64 17.60 13.09
N CYS A 277 -14.14 16.65 13.88
CA CYS A 277 -14.89 15.76 14.75
C CYS A 277 -14.40 15.82 16.20
N LYS A 278 -13.92 16.99 16.63
CA LYS A 278 -13.50 17.21 18.01
C LYS A 278 -14.66 16.92 18.98
N GLY A 279 -14.35 16.24 20.09
CA GLY A 279 -15.33 15.91 21.13
C GLY A 279 -15.88 14.47 21.07
N GLN A 280 -15.50 13.69 20.07
CA GLN A 280 -15.74 12.23 20.05
C GLN A 280 -14.42 11.44 19.96
N PRO A 281 -14.37 10.22 20.52
CA PRO A 281 -13.22 9.34 20.37
C PRO A 281 -12.93 9.00 18.91
N GLY A 282 -11.65 8.94 18.52
CA GLY A 282 -11.24 8.69 17.13
C GLY A 282 -11.75 7.36 16.55
N TYR A 283 -11.98 6.34 17.38
CA TYR A 283 -12.51 5.04 16.94
C TYR A 283 -13.95 5.12 16.42
N ASN A 284 -14.70 6.17 16.78
CA ASN A 284 -16.01 6.43 16.20
C ASN A 284 -15.91 6.93 14.75
N GLY A 285 -14.75 7.44 14.31
CA GLY A 285 -14.57 8.04 12.99
C GLY A 285 -15.29 9.38 12.82
N CYS A 286 -15.08 10.00 11.66
CA CYS A 286 -15.63 11.30 11.32
C CYS A 286 -16.45 11.22 10.02
N PRO A 287 -17.65 11.82 9.94
CA PRO A 287 -18.45 11.84 8.71
C PRO A 287 -17.65 12.30 7.50
N VAL A 288 -17.75 11.57 6.38
CA VAL A 288 -16.93 11.82 5.18
C VAL A 288 -17.07 13.25 4.70
N ASN A 289 -18.28 13.80 4.64
CA ASN A 289 -18.51 15.18 4.18
C ASN A 289 -17.70 16.22 4.97
N LEU A 290 -17.57 16.06 6.29
CA LEU A 290 -16.78 16.95 7.15
C LEU A 290 -15.28 16.81 6.90
N VAL A 291 -14.81 15.57 6.69
CA VAL A 291 -13.40 15.30 6.36
C VAL A 291 -13.05 15.88 5.00
N LEU A 292 -13.91 15.67 3.99
CA LEU A 292 -13.73 16.20 2.64
C LEU A 292 -13.69 17.72 2.63
N GLU A 293 -14.55 18.38 3.41
CA GLU A 293 -14.53 19.84 3.57
C GLU A 293 -13.21 20.33 4.20
N GLN A 294 -12.70 19.64 5.22
CA GLN A 294 -11.43 19.97 5.87
C GLN A 294 -10.23 19.89 4.91
N ILE A 295 -10.15 18.82 4.09
CA ILE A 295 -9.00 18.60 3.18
C ILE A 295 -9.15 19.31 1.83
N LYS A 296 -10.32 19.88 1.53
CA LYS A 296 -10.62 20.56 0.25
C LYS A 296 -9.55 21.55 -0.21
N PRO A 297 -8.97 22.41 0.66
CA PRO A 297 -7.93 23.36 0.26
C PRO A 297 -6.63 22.70 -0.21
N LEU A 298 -6.39 21.44 0.19
CA LEU A 298 -5.19 20.68 -0.15
C LEU A 298 -5.34 19.85 -1.43
N LEU A 299 -6.54 19.74 -2.01
CA LEU A 299 -6.77 18.92 -3.20
C LEU A 299 -6.07 19.50 -4.43
N LEU A 300 -5.38 18.64 -5.17
CA LEU A 300 -4.66 19.02 -6.38
C LEU A 300 -4.87 17.99 -7.50
N SER A 301 -5.31 18.44 -8.67
CA SER A 301 -5.36 17.57 -9.86
C SER A 301 -3.96 17.38 -10.43
N THR A 302 -3.75 16.28 -11.16
CA THR A 302 -2.48 16.01 -11.86
C THR A 302 -2.11 17.15 -12.82
N ASP A 303 -3.06 17.63 -13.62
CA ASP A 303 -2.81 18.70 -14.60
C ASP A 303 -2.40 20.00 -13.93
N ARG A 304 -3.08 20.34 -12.83
CA ARG A 304 -2.76 21.53 -12.06
C ARG A 304 -1.42 21.41 -11.35
N PHE A 305 -1.09 20.22 -10.83
CA PHE A 305 0.23 19.94 -10.25
C PHE A 305 1.35 20.17 -11.28
N TYR A 306 1.26 19.58 -12.47
CA TYR A 306 2.27 19.76 -13.52
C TYR A 306 2.42 21.23 -13.93
N LYS A 307 1.28 21.94 -14.05
CA LYS A 307 1.26 23.37 -14.36
C LYS A 307 1.93 24.22 -13.28
N GLU A 308 1.61 23.99 -12.02
CA GLU A 308 2.17 24.78 -10.90
C GLU A 308 3.65 24.48 -10.67
N CYS A 309 4.07 23.23 -10.90
CA CYS A 309 5.48 22.85 -10.78
C CYS A 309 6.32 23.23 -12.00
N SER A 310 5.72 23.77 -13.07
CA SER A 310 6.40 24.03 -14.35
C SER A 310 7.15 22.80 -14.89
N ILE A 311 6.53 21.61 -14.80
CA ILE A 311 7.11 20.37 -15.31
C ILE A 311 6.24 19.85 -16.44
N ASP A 312 6.91 19.43 -17.53
CA ASP A 312 6.24 18.75 -18.63
C ASP A 312 5.49 17.52 -18.12
N GLN A 313 4.24 17.38 -18.56
CA GLN A 313 3.50 16.15 -18.33
C GLN A 313 4.33 14.99 -18.92
N PRO A 314 4.43 13.84 -18.24
CA PRO A 314 5.04 12.68 -18.85
C PRO A 314 4.32 12.44 -20.16
N ASP A 315 5.04 12.51 -21.28
CA ASP A 315 4.49 12.25 -22.60
C ASP A 315 3.67 10.97 -22.48
N SER A 316 2.35 11.05 -22.71
CA SER A 316 1.60 9.86 -23.07
C SER A 316 2.41 9.27 -24.21
N VAL A 317 3.01 8.09 -24.00
CA VAL A 317 3.83 7.42 -25.01
C VAL A 317 2.87 7.05 -26.13
N ASN A 318 2.58 8.03 -26.98
CA ASN A 318 1.99 7.84 -28.27
C ASN A 318 3.12 7.19 -29.04
N TYR A 319 3.03 5.86 -29.21
CA TYR A 319 3.68 5.20 -30.33
C TYR A 319 3.10 5.80 -31.61
N ARG A 320 3.45 7.05 -31.94
CA ARG A 320 3.38 7.52 -33.31
C ARG A 320 4.41 6.66 -34.03
N LEU A 321 3.93 5.57 -34.65
CA LEU A 321 4.70 4.84 -35.63
C LEU A 321 5.35 5.88 -36.54
N HIS A 322 6.66 6.05 -36.39
CA HIS A 322 7.41 7.04 -37.13
C HIS A 322 7.15 6.75 -38.62
N PRO A 323 6.94 7.76 -39.50
CA PRO A 323 6.67 7.52 -40.92
C PRO A 323 7.70 6.60 -41.61
N ILE A 324 8.91 6.54 -41.05
CA ILE A 324 9.99 5.62 -41.42
C ILE A 324 9.58 4.14 -41.30
N VAL A 325 8.81 3.75 -40.28
CA VAL A 325 8.35 2.37 -40.10
C VAL A 325 7.41 1.95 -41.24
N PHE A 326 6.53 2.85 -41.71
CA PHE A 326 5.66 2.58 -42.86
C PHE A 326 6.46 2.40 -44.16
N ILE A 327 7.57 3.14 -44.33
CA ILE A 327 8.47 2.99 -45.47
C ILE A 327 9.15 1.62 -45.43
N PHE A 328 9.67 1.19 -44.29
CA PHE A 328 10.33 -0.13 -44.17
C PHE A 328 9.36 -1.30 -44.33
N VAL A 329 8.15 -1.20 -43.76
CA VAL A 329 7.11 -2.22 -43.95
C VAL A 329 6.67 -2.27 -45.41
N GLY A 330 6.45 -1.11 -46.05
CA GLY A 330 6.10 -1.03 -47.47
C GLY A 330 7.18 -1.62 -48.40
N ALA A 331 8.45 -1.30 -48.15
CA ALA A 331 9.57 -1.85 -48.91
C ALA A 331 9.69 -3.38 -48.75
N SER A 332 9.44 -3.89 -47.55
CA SER A 332 9.46 -5.33 -47.25
C SER A 332 8.31 -6.07 -47.94
N ILE A 333 7.11 -5.48 -47.97
CA ILE A 333 5.97 -6.06 -48.69
C ILE A 333 6.25 -6.05 -50.21
N SER A 334 6.80 -4.96 -50.75
CA SER A 334 7.15 -4.87 -52.17
C SER A 334 8.19 -5.90 -52.60
N SER A 335 9.23 -6.12 -51.79
CA SER A 335 10.26 -7.12 -52.10
C SER A 335 9.71 -8.55 -52.08
N VAL A 336 8.84 -8.87 -51.12
CA VAL A 336 8.16 -10.19 -51.09
C VAL A 336 7.26 -10.37 -52.30
N ILE A 337 6.49 -9.35 -52.70
CA ILE A 337 5.66 -9.41 -53.91
C ILE A 337 6.52 -9.62 -55.15
N MET A 338 7.64 -8.92 -55.28
CA MET A 338 8.56 -9.08 -56.41
C MET A 338 9.15 -10.49 -56.47
N LEU A 339 9.52 -11.07 -55.32
CA LEU A 339 10.00 -12.45 -55.25
C LEU A 339 8.91 -13.46 -55.62
N LEU A 340 7.67 -13.25 -55.18
CA LEU A 340 6.54 -14.10 -55.55
C LEU A 340 6.20 -14.01 -57.04
N VAL A 341 6.23 -12.81 -57.63
CA VAL A 341 6.04 -12.61 -59.07
C VAL A 341 7.16 -13.28 -59.85
N PHE A 342 8.42 -13.07 -59.47
CA PHE A 342 9.56 -13.73 -60.10
C PHE A 342 9.46 -15.25 -60.00
N TRP A 343 9.10 -15.77 -58.83
CA TRP A 343 8.89 -17.19 -58.62
C TRP A 343 7.76 -17.73 -59.51
N TYR A 344 6.62 -17.04 -59.57
CA TYR A 344 5.50 -17.41 -60.45
C TYR A 344 5.92 -17.45 -61.93
N TYR A 345 6.62 -16.44 -62.43
CA TYR A 345 7.12 -16.42 -63.80
C TYR A 345 8.14 -17.53 -64.05
N SER A 346 9.02 -17.82 -63.10
CA SER A 346 9.99 -18.91 -63.21
C SER A 346 9.29 -20.28 -63.29
N LEU A 347 8.21 -20.51 -62.53
CA LEU A 347 7.40 -21.72 -62.62
C LEU A 347 6.66 -21.80 -63.96
N ARG A 348 6.14 -20.68 -64.47
CA ARG A 348 5.45 -20.63 -65.76
C ARG A 348 6.41 -20.92 -66.92
N LEU A 349 7.61 -20.36 -66.91
CA LEU A 349 8.65 -20.64 -67.91
C LEU A 349 9.10 -22.10 -67.87
N ARG A 350 9.27 -22.69 -66.68
CA ARG A 350 9.54 -24.12 -66.56
C ARG A 350 8.43 -24.99 -67.14
N ARG A 351 7.16 -24.63 -66.90
CA ARG A 351 6.01 -25.32 -67.53
C ARG A 351 5.98 -25.17 -69.04
N TYR A 352 6.23 -23.97 -69.56
CA TYR A 352 6.27 -23.72 -71.00
C TYR A 352 7.37 -24.56 -71.67
N ASN A 353 8.59 -24.53 -71.12
CA ASN A 353 9.70 -25.35 -71.63
C ASN A 353 9.46 -26.85 -71.48
N SER A 354 8.67 -27.30 -70.48
CA SER A 354 8.30 -28.72 -70.37
C SER A 354 7.25 -29.16 -71.38
N LEU A 355 6.38 -28.25 -71.84
CA LEU A 355 5.37 -28.53 -72.86
C LEU A 355 5.99 -28.58 -74.28
N ASP A 356 6.99 -27.73 -74.55
CA ASP A 356 7.75 -27.72 -75.82
C ASP A 356 8.54 -29.03 -76.05
N VAL A 357 8.91 -29.74 -74.98
CA VAL A 357 9.63 -31.03 -75.06
C VAL A 357 8.68 -32.20 -75.35
N THR A 358 7.37 -32.05 -75.10
CA THR A 358 6.37 -33.12 -75.31
C THR A 358 5.67 -33.08 -76.67
N GLU A 359 5.89 -32.04 -77.49
CA GLU A 359 5.30 -31.92 -78.84
C GLU A 359 6.32 -32.11 -79.98
N GLN A 360 7.35 -32.93 -79.79
CA GLN A 360 8.05 -33.51 -80.95
C GLN A 360 7.28 -34.74 -81.46
N PRO A 361 6.70 -34.72 -82.67
CA PRO A 361 6.01 -35.88 -83.20
C PRO A 361 6.99 -37.04 -83.44
N ILE A 362 6.64 -38.22 -82.95
CA ILE A 362 7.21 -39.47 -83.43
C ILE A 362 6.70 -39.66 -84.85
N LEU A 363 7.56 -39.43 -85.84
CA LEU A 363 7.75 -40.22 -87.06
C LEU A 363 8.89 -39.66 -87.91
#